data_AF-A0A942GM14-F1
#
_entry.id   AF-A0A942GM14-F1
#
_cell.length_a   1.000
_cell.length_b   1.000
_cell.length_c   1.000
_cell.angle_alpha   90.00
_cell.angle_beta   90.00
_cell.angle_gamma   90.00
#
_symmetry.space_group_name_H-M   'P 1'
#
loop_
_entity.id
_entity.type
_entity.pdbx_description
1 polymer ?
#
loop_
_entity_poly.entity_id
_entity_poly.type
_entity_poly.pdbx_seq_one_letter_code
_entity_poly.pdbx_strand_id
1 'polypeptide(L)' 'MSKRRVVITGIGAVTPIGNNTQEYWDGLISGKSGAGLITRFDASSFPTRFACEVKNFDPLMYIDKKEVKRM' A
#
# COMPACT_ATOMS: atom_id res chain seq x y z
N MET A 1 24.93 0.51 -32.37
CA MET A 1 24.49 1.57 -31.43
C MET A 1 24.83 1.13 -30.02
N SER A 2 25.49 1.99 -29.22
CA SER A 2 25.73 1.73 -27.79
C SER A 2 24.38 1.76 -27.04
N LYS A 3 24.09 0.72 -26.24
CA LYS A 3 22.85 0.68 -25.44
C LYS A 3 22.90 1.76 -24.36
N ARG A 4 21.84 2.56 -24.24
CA ARG A 4 21.68 3.60 -23.22
C ARG A 4 21.54 2.94 -21.85
N ARG A 5 22.26 3.46 -20.84
CA ARG A 5 22.11 3.04 -19.45
C ARG A 5 20.85 3.66 -18.86
N VAL A 6 20.06 2.85 -18.17
CA VAL A 6 18.85 3.27 -17.45
C VAL A 6 19.04 2.92 -15.99
N VAL A 7 18.65 3.82 -15.10
CA VAL A 7 18.78 3.68 -13.64
C VAL A 7 17.48 4.09 -12.97
N ILE A 8 17.28 3.61 -11.74
CA ILE A 8 16.16 4.00 -10.88
C ILE A 8 16.59 5.21 -10.06
N THR A 9 15.85 6.30 -10.13
CA THR A 9 16.11 7.55 -9.39
C THR A 9 15.10 7.84 -8.30
N GLY A 10 14.03 7.05 -8.20
CA GLY A 10 12.99 7.22 -7.20
C GLY A 10 12.14 5.97 -7.05
N ILE A 11 11.66 5.75 -5.83
CA ILE A 11 10.72 4.68 -5.47
C ILE A 11 9.64 5.24 -4.54
N GLY A 12 8.43 4.72 -4.69
CA GLY A 12 7.29 5.02 -3.82
C GLY A 12 6.42 3.78 -3.68
N ALA A 13 5.92 3.54 -2.47
CA ALA A 13 5.13 2.36 -2.16
C ALA A 13 4.05 2.70 -1.12
N VAL A 14 2.84 2.19 -1.36
CA VAL A 14 1.74 2.17 -0.40
C VAL A 14 1.35 0.71 -0.23
N THR A 15 1.52 0.18 0.97
CA THR A 15 1.45 -1.26 1.24
C THR A 15 0.81 -1.55 2.60
N PRO A 16 0.43 -2.81 2.88
CA PRO A 16 -0.14 -3.21 4.17
C PRO A 16 0.81 -3.06 5.37
N ILE A 17 2.12 -2.88 5.12
CA ILE A 17 3.16 -2.75 6.15
C ILE A 17 3.81 -1.36 6.21
N GLY A 18 3.42 -0.44 5.33
CA GLY A 18 3.88 0.95 5.32
C GLY A 18 3.30 1.76 4.15
N ASN A 19 3.01 3.04 4.39
CA ASN A 19 2.39 3.96 3.42
C ASN A 19 3.42 4.83 2.68
N ASN A 20 4.70 4.65 2.97
CA ASN A 20 5.81 5.24 2.25
C ASN A 20 6.98 4.26 2.20
N THR A 21 8.00 4.62 1.42
CA THR A 21 9.19 3.80 1.20
C THR A 21 9.90 3.40 2.50
N GLN A 22 10.05 4.33 3.45
CA GLN A 22 10.79 4.07 4.70
C GLN A 22 10.01 3.09 5.59
N GLU A 23 8.72 3.36 5.82
CA GLU A 23 7.86 2.47 6.61
C GLU A 23 7.77 1.07 6.01
N TYR A 24 7.64 0.99 4.69
CA TYR A 24 7.59 -0.28 3.98
C TYR A 24 8.89 -1.06 4.19
N TRP A 25 10.04 -0.41 4.03
CA TRP A 25 11.34 -1.03 4.20
C TRP A 25 11.56 -1.53 5.63
N ASP A 26 11.25 -0.70 6.62
CA ASP A 26 11.41 -1.06 8.04
C ASP A 26 10.46 -2.21 8.42
N GLY A 27 9.22 -2.19 7.93
CA GLY A 27 8.27 -3.28 8.11
C GLY A 27 8.74 -4.58 7.47
N LEU A 28 9.33 -4.51 6.27
CA LEU A 28 9.85 -5.66 5.56
C LEU A 28 11.04 -6.29 6.27
N ILE A 29 12.03 -5.48 6.65
CA ILE A 29 13.26 -5.95 7.32
C ILE A 29 12.97 -6.49 8.72
N SER A 30 12.01 -5.91 9.44
CA SER A 30 11.58 -6.41 10.76
C SER A 30 10.70 -7.66 10.71
N GLY A 31 10.32 -8.14 9.52
CA GLY A 31 9.44 -9.30 9.37
C GLY A 31 7.99 -9.03 9.82
N LYS A 32 7.55 -7.77 9.75
CA LYS A 32 6.20 -7.37 10.16
C LYS A 32 5.16 -8.00 9.23
N SER A 33 4.19 -8.71 9.80
CA SER A 33 3.04 -9.21 9.04
C SER A 33 2.06 -8.10 8.70
N GLY A 34 1.69 -7.98 7.42
CA GLY A 34 0.62 -7.09 6.95
C GLY A 34 -0.78 -7.71 7.05
N ALA A 35 -0.88 -9.02 7.25
CA ALA A 35 -2.15 -9.73 7.29
C ALA A 35 -2.94 -9.41 8.57
N GLY A 36 -4.25 -9.27 8.42
CA GLY A 36 -5.20 -9.10 9.51
C GLY A 36 -6.61 -9.45 9.07
N LEU A 37 -7.57 -9.38 9.98
CA LEU A 37 -8.99 -9.52 9.62
C LEU A 37 -9.40 -8.41 8.65
N ILE A 38 -10.29 -8.74 7.71
CA ILE A 38 -10.87 -7.77 6.78
C ILE A 38 -11.68 -6.74 7.59
N THR A 39 -11.41 -5.46 7.36
CA THR A 39 -12.12 -4.35 8.02
C THR A 39 -12.88 -3.47 7.03
N ARG A 40 -12.57 -3.57 5.73
CA ARG A 40 -13.20 -2.77 4.68
C ARG A 40 -14.68 -3.11 4.45
N PHE A 41 -15.10 -4.32 4.79
CA PHE A 41 -16.47 -4.80 4.67
C PHE A 41 -16.72 -5.97 5.62
N ASP A 42 -17.99 -6.37 5.79
CA ASP A 42 -18.35 -7.55 6.56
C ASP A 42 -18.02 -8.84 5.80
N ALA A 43 -16.95 -9.51 6.22
CA ALA A 43 -16.49 -10.76 5.64
C ALA A 43 -17.10 -12.01 6.32
N SER A 44 -18.11 -11.89 7.19
CA SER A 44 -18.63 -13.01 8.00
C SER A 44 -19.21 -14.17 7.18
N SER A 45 -19.66 -13.90 5.96
CA SER A 45 -20.28 -14.90 5.07
C SER A 45 -19.28 -15.53 4.09
N PHE A 46 -17.99 -15.15 4.17
CA PHE A 46 -16.96 -15.63 3.26
C PHE A 46 -16.08 -16.72 3.89
N PRO A 47 -15.57 -17.68 3.07
CA PRO A 47 -14.65 -18.71 3.55
C PRO A 47 -13.30 -18.11 3.99
N THR A 48 -12.87 -17.01 3.37
CA THR A 48 -11.65 -16.27 3.74
C THR A 48 -12.04 -14.94 4.38
N ARG A 49 -11.46 -14.64 5.55
CA ARG A 49 -11.83 -13.48 6.38
C ARG A 49 -10.67 -12.56 6.75
N PHE A 50 -9.51 -12.82 6.15
CA PHE A 50 -8.29 -12.05 6.37
C PHE A 50 -7.78 -11.51 5.04
N ALA A 51 -7.11 -10.38 5.11
CA ALA A 51 -6.45 -9.73 3.98
C ALA A 51 -5.25 -8.92 4.47
N CYS A 52 -4.42 -8.49 3.52
CA CYS A 52 -3.38 -7.51 3.77
C CYS A 52 -3.91 -6.14 3.32
N GLU A 53 -4.67 -5.48 4.17
CA GLU A 53 -5.27 -4.17 3.87
C GLU A 53 -4.24 -3.04 4.06
N VAL A 54 -4.31 -2.02 3.20
CA VAL A 54 -3.59 -0.76 3.43
C VAL A 54 -4.24 -0.03 4.62
N LYS A 55 -3.43 0.26 5.64
CA LYS A 55 -3.88 0.82 6.91
C LYS A 55 -3.62 2.33 6.94
N ASN A 56 -4.58 3.11 7.43
CA ASN A 56 -4.43 4.56 7.68
C ASN A 56 -3.97 5.39 6.46
N PHE A 57 -4.28 4.94 5.24
CA PHE A 57 -4.00 5.72 4.04
C PHE A 57 -5.13 6.72 3.80
N ASP A 58 -4.78 8.00 3.69
CA ASP A 58 -5.70 9.07 3.32
C ASP A 58 -5.36 9.62 1.92
N PRO A 59 -6.18 9.33 0.89
CA PRO A 59 -5.97 9.84 -0.46
C PRO A 59 -6.10 11.36 -0.56
N LEU A 60 -6.80 12.02 0.38
CA LEU A 60 -6.99 13.48 0.38
C LEU A 60 -5.70 14.25 0.69
N MET A 61 -4.67 13.57 1.20
CA MET A 61 -3.34 14.16 1.36
C MET A 61 -2.60 14.36 0.03
N TYR A 62 -3.07 13.73 -1.05
CA TYR A 62 -2.36 13.71 -2.34
C TYR A 62 -3.23 14.18 -3.51
N ILE A 63 -4.55 14.05 -3.40
CA ILE A 63 -5.49 14.25 -4.49
C ILE A 63 -6.67 15.08 -3.99
N ASP A 64 -7.14 16.00 -4.82
CA ASP A 64 -8.32 16.81 -4.50
C ASP A 64 -9.57 15.94 -4.32
N LYS A 65 -10.41 16.33 -3.35
CA LYS A 65 -11.62 15.59 -2.95
C LYS A 65 -12.58 15.28 -4.12
N LYS A 66 -12.64 16.15 -5.13
CA LYS A 66 -13.49 15.95 -6.32
C LYS A 66 -12.96 14.83 -7.21
N GLU A 67 -11.64 14.67 -7.28
CA GLU A 67 -10.98 13.66 -8.10
C GLU A 67 -10.93 12.31 -7.39
N VAL A 68 -10.72 12.28 -6.07
CA VAL A 68 -10.73 11.03 -5.27
C VAL A 68 -12.04 10.25 -5.45
N LYS A 69 -13.18 10.93 -5.56
CA LYS A 69 -14.48 10.26 -5.77
C LYS A 69 -14.67 9.66 -7.16
N ARG A 70 -13.81 10.00 -8.12
CA ARG A 70 -13.89 9.55 -9.52
C ARG A 70 -12.93 8.40 -9.83
N MET A 71 -12.07 8.02 -8.87
CA MET A 71 -11.15 6.88 -8.94
C MET A 71 -11.74 5.71 -8.15
#